data_AF-Q61IX2-F1
#
_entry.id   AF-Q61IX2-F1
#
_cell.length_a   1.000
_cell.length_b   1.000
_cell.length_c   1.000
_cell.angle_alpha   90.00
_cell.angle_beta   90.00
_cell.angle_gamma   90.00
#
_symmetry.space_group_name_H-M   'P 1'
#
loop_
_entity.id
_entity.type
_entity.pdbx_description
1 polymer ?
#
loop_
_entity_poly.entity_id
_entity_poly.type
_entity_poly.pdbx_seq_one_letter_code
_entity_poly.pdbx_strand_id
1 'polypeptide(L)'
;MGKKSEKKVVEETMEVDEQPAVEPEAVPEEEPEVEDEDLNVPKKKKMEILDPKSFEQDPSNLTLILYEEDHTIGNSIKHILSRMDEVEFCGYNVPHPLEDKILFRVQTKDGINALEVLVKAFESVEQVFSTIRGKFEAAYEKSIA
;
A
#
# COMPACT_ATOMS: atom_id res chain seq x y z
N MET A 1 -47.15 -39.03 -34.06
CA MET A 1 -47.77 -38.28 -35.18
C MET A 1 -48.34 -36.99 -34.61
N GLY A 2 -47.82 -35.83 -35.01
CA GLY A 2 -48.20 -34.51 -34.50
C GLY A 2 -47.05 -33.54 -34.71
N LYS A 3 -47.23 -32.62 -35.66
CA LYS A 3 -46.19 -31.91 -36.41
C LYS A 3 -45.49 -30.80 -35.60
N LYS A 4 -44.17 -30.67 -35.77
CA LYS A 4 -43.40 -29.43 -35.56
C LYS A 4 -43.82 -28.39 -36.61
N SER A 5 -43.93 -27.14 -36.19
CA SER A 5 -43.88 -25.96 -37.08
C SER A 5 -43.10 -24.87 -36.37
N GLU A 6 -41.97 -24.52 -36.96
CA GLU A 6 -40.97 -23.57 -36.49
C GLU A 6 -41.49 -22.12 -36.52
N LYS A 7 -41.06 -21.35 -35.52
CA LYS A 7 -41.23 -19.89 -35.44
C LYS A 7 -40.37 -19.22 -36.50
N LYS A 8 -40.99 -18.39 -37.33
CA LYS A 8 -40.32 -17.34 -38.09
C LYS A 8 -40.41 -16.07 -37.26
N VAL A 9 -39.33 -15.72 -36.54
CA VAL A 9 -39.22 -14.41 -35.88
C VAL A 9 -38.66 -13.46 -36.92
N VAL A 10 -39.46 -12.48 -37.29
CA VAL A 10 -39.08 -11.36 -38.14
C VAL A 10 -38.31 -10.40 -37.23
N GLU A 11 -37.04 -10.21 -37.54
CA GLU A 11 -36.18 -9.23 -36.87
C GLU A 11 -36.62 -7.84 -37.35
N GLU A 12 -37.25 -7.11 -36.44
CA GLU A 12 -37.66 -5.72 -36.62
C GLU A 12 -36.40 -4.86 -36.51
N THR A 13 -35.94 -4.35 -37.64
CA THR A 13 -34.84 -3.38 -37.72
C THR A 13 -35.28 -2.10 -37.03
N MET A 14 -34.86 -1.90 -35.78
CA MET A 14 -34.88 -0.57 -35.15
C MET A 14 -33.79 0.27 -35.81
N GLU A 15 -34.20 1.22 -36.64
CA GLU A 15 -33.37 2.34 -37.06
C GLU A 15 -32.97 3.12 -35.80
N VAL A 16 -31.72 2.98 -35.39
CA VAL A 16 -31.13 3.84 -34.35
C VAL A 16 -30.67 5.10 -35.06
N ASP A 17 -31.38 6.20 -34.77
CA ASP A 17 -31.09 7.55 -35.23
C ASP A 17 -29.62 7.89 -34.93
N GLU A 18 -28.85 8.05 -36.00
CA GLU A 18 -27.42 8.35 -35.98
C GLU A 18 -27.26 9.81 -35.50
N GLN A 19 -27.20 10.00 -34.18
CA GLN A 19 -26.86 11.29 -33.62
C GLN A 19 -25.46 11.68 -34.10
N PRO A 20 -25.27 12.91 -34.61
CA PRO A 20 -23.98 13.35 -35.10
C PRO A 20 -22.97 13.28 -33.96
N ALA A 21 -21.80 12.72 -34.24
CA ALA A 21 -20.68 12.70 -33.32
C ALA A 21 -20.39 14.14 -32.86
N VAL A 22 -20.70 14.43 -31.60
CA VAL A 22 -20.23 15.65 -30.94
C VAL A 22 -18.73 15.44 -30.76
N GLU A 23 -17.93 16.16 -31.56
CA GLU A 23 -16.49 16.22 -31.36
C GLU A 23 -16.24 16.65 -29.91
N PRO A 24 -15.37 15.94 -29.16
CA PRO A 24 -15.03 16.38 -27.83
C PRO A 24 -14.36 17.75 -27.96
N GLU A 25 -15.06 18.80 -27.54
CA GLU A 25 -14.41 20.10 -27.29
C GLU A 25 -13.24 19.82 -26.36
N ALA A 26 -12.05 20.25 -26.77
CA ALA A 26 -10.83 20.14 -25.99
C ALA A 26 -11.05 20.84 -24.64
N VAL A 27 -11.38 20.06 -23.62
CA VAL A 27 -11.33 20.52 -22.24
C VAL A 27 -9.87 20.89 -21.99
N PRO A 28 -9.57 22.16 -21.64
CA PRO A 28 -8.21 22.49 -21.25
C PRO A 28 -7.86 21.55 -20.09
N GLU A 29 -6.74 20.84 -20.20
CA GLU A 29 -6.14 20.18 -19.05
C GLU A 29 -5.83 21.30 -18.06
N GLU A 30 -6.74 21.53 -17.10
CA GLU A 30 -6.37 22.17 -15.84
C GLU A 30 -5.34 21.24 -15.22
N GLU A 31 -4.06 21.58 -15.40
CA GLU A 31 -3.00 21.07 -14.54
C GLU A 31 -3.52 21.19 -13.12
N PRO A 32 -3.41 20.15 -12.28
CA PRO A 32 -3.75 20.29 -10.88
C PRO A 32 -2.93 21.48 -10.39
N GLU A 33 -3.61 22.58 -10.07
CA GLU A 33 -2.98 23.72 -9.41
C GLU A 33 -2.30 23.09 -8.20
N VAL A 34 -0.97 23.08 -8.26
CA VAL A 34 -0.15 22.74 -7.11
C VAL A 34 -0.47 23.87 -6.16
N GLU A 35 -1.47 23.65 -5.30
CA GLU A 35 -1.63 24.47 -4.12
C GLU A 35 -0.28 24.36 -3.42
N ASP A 36 0.50 25.44 -3.52
CA ASP A 36 1.65 25.71 -2.69
C ASP A 36 1.10 25.83 -1.25
N GLU A 37 0.70 24.69 -0.67
CA GLU A 37 0.23 24.56 0.69
C GLU A 37 1.43 24.82 1.60
N ASP A 38 1.54 26.09 2.00
CA ASP A 38 2.33 26.61 3.09
C ASP A 38 3.72 25.96 3.25
N LEU A 39 4.73 26.57 2.61
CA LEU A 39 6.17 26.35 2.87
C LEU A 39 6.61 26.62 4.33
N ASN A 40 5.67 26.74 5.28
CA ASN A 40 5.90 26.88 6.72
C ASN A 40 5.05 25.93 7.59
N VAL A 41 4.48 24.84 7.03
CA VAL A 41 3.97 23.74 7.87
C VAL A 41 5.18 23.02 8.50
N PRO A 42 5.29 22.91 9.84
CA PRO A 42 6.34 22.12 10.44
C PRO A 42 6.19 20.68 9.93
N LYS A 43 7.19 20.18 9.20
CA LYS A 43 7.19 18.79 8.69
C LYS A 43 6.79 17.87 9.83
N LYS A 44 5.61 17.27 9.72
CA LYS A 44 5.11 16.34 10.74
C LYS A 44 6.15 15.23 10.90
N LYS A 45 6.57 14.94 12.13
CA LYS A 45 7.49 13.84 12.41
C LYS A 45 6.80 12.55 11.98
N LYS A 46 7.37 11.83 11.01
CA LYS A 46 6.81 10.54 10.56
C LYS A 46 7.17 9.40 11.51
N MET A 47 8.35 9.45 12.11
CA MET A 47 8.88 8.40 12.98
C MET A 47 9.60 9.02 14.19
N GLU A 48 9.48 8.39 15.36
CA GLU A 48 10.15 8.79 16.60
C GLU A 48 10.50 7.55 17.45
N ILE A 49 11.67 7.54 18.07
CA ILE A 49 12.03 6.51 19.06
C ILE A 49 11.36 6.88 20.39
N LEU A 50 10.54 5.97 20.94
CA LEU A 50 9.77 6.23 22.16
C LEU A 50 10.66 6.54 23.38
N ASP A 51 11.74 5.78 23.54
CA ASP A 51 12.73 5.99 24.60
C ASP A 51 14.16 5.93 24.02
N PRO A 52 14.72 7.08 23.60
CA PRO A 52 16.07 7.12 23.04
C PRO A 52 17.15 6.74 24.08
N LYS A 53 16.92 7.01 25.37
CA LYS A 53 17.91 6.68 26.42
C LYS A 53 18.02 5.17 26.63
N SER A 54 16.89 4.46 26.58
CA SER A 54 16.90 3.00 26.64
C SER A 54 17.59 2.39 25.42
N PHE A 55 17.36 2.95 24.23
CA PHE A 55 17.98 2.45 23.01
C PHE A 55 19.51 2.68 22.98
N GLU A 56 20.00 3.79 23.54
CA GLU A 56 21.45 4.04 23.67
C GLU A 56 22.15 3.05 24.62
N GLN A 57 21.45 2.56 25.64
CA GLN A 57 21.99 1.57 26.59
C GLN A 57 21.95 0.16 26.03
N ASP A 58 20.86 -0.20 25.36
CA ASP A 58 20.64 -1.50 24.76
C ASP A 58 20.12 -1.36 23.32
N PRO A 59 21.01 -1.42 22.31
CA PRO A 59 20.63 -1.28 20.91
C PRO A 59 19.83 -2.48 20.39
N SER A 60 19.71 -3.57 21.16
CA SER A 60 18.92 -4.75 20.77
C SER A 60 17.41 -4.54 20.94
N ASN A 61 16.99 -3.50 21.68
CA ASN A 61 15.60 -3.24 22.00
C ASN A 61 15.16 -1.86 21.50
N LEU A 62 14.25 -1.86 20.52
CA LEU A 62 13.77 -0.63 19.89
C LEU A 62 12.24 -0.56 19.95
N THR A 63 11.72 0.57 20.41
CA THR A 63 10.30 0.92 20.28
C THR A 63 10.16 2.22 19.50
N LEU A 64 9.48 2.16 18.36
CA LEU A 64 9.21 3.28 17.48
C LEU A 64 7.74 3.69 17.55
N ILE A 65 7.49 4.98 17.41
CA ILE A 65 6.20 5.56 17.11
C ILE A 65 6.22 5.91 15.62
N LEU A 66 5.30 5.34 14.85
CA LEU A 66 5.05 5.73 13.46
C LEU A 66 3.76 6.53 13.42
N TYR A 67 3.85 7.77 12.98
CA TYR A 67 2.71 8.68 12.87
C TYR A 67 2.06 8.54 11.48
N GLU A 68 0.74 8.71 11.42
CA GLU A 68 -0.07 8.57 10.20
C GLU A 68 0.16 7.22 9.52
N GLU A 69 0.26 6.16 10.33
CA GLU A 69 0.43 4.78 9.90
C GLU A 69 -0.49 3.87 10.71
N ASP A 70 -0.90 2.75 10.13
CA ASP A 70 -1.88 1.84 10.71
C ASP A 70 -1.51 0.35 10.53
N HIS A 71 -2.51 -0.52 10.58
CA HIS A 71 -2.36 -1.96 10.38
C HIS A 71 -1.72 -2.34 9.04
N THR A 72 -1.84 -1.50 8.02
CA THR A 72 -1.37 -1.77 6.65
C THR A 72 0.14 -1.98 6.64
N ILE A 73 0.90 -0.97 7.08
CA ILE A 73 2.35 -1.07 7.16
C ILE A 73 2.80 -1.93 8.35
N GLY A 74 2.10 -1.81 9.49
CA GLY A 74 2.45 -2.51 10.72
C GLY A 74 2.43 -4.03 10.53
N ASN A 75 1.38 -4.58 9.91
CA ASN A 75 1.29 -6.01 9.66
C ASN A 75 2.31 -6.48 8.61
N SER A 76 2.56 -5.67 7.58
CA SER A 76 3.51 -5.98 6.50
C SER A 76 4.92 -6.15 7.05
N ILE A 77 5.41 -5.19 7.84
CA ILE A 77 6.75 -5.24 8.43
C ILE A 77 6.84 -6.36 9.48
N LYS A 78 5.82 -6.50 10.34
CA LYS A 78 5.78 -7.57 11.35
C LYS A 78 5.95 -8.94 10.70
N HIS A 79 5.31 -9.17 9.57
CA HIS A 79 5.39 -10.44 8.84
C HIS A 79 6.81 -10.75 8.35
N ILE A 80 7.53 -9.74 7.85
CA ILE A 80 8.91 -9.87 7.40
C ILE A 80 9.85 -10.08 8.59
N LEU A 81 9.74 -9.27 9.64
CA LEU A 81 10.59 -9.39 10.84
C LEU A 81 10.43 -10.74 11.54
N SER A 82 9.21 -11.28 11.59
CA SER A 82 8.95 -12.60 12.20
C SER A 82 9.68 -13.76 11.50
N ARG A 83 10.24 -13.54 10.30
CA ARG A 83 11.00 -14.53 9.53
C ARG A 83 12.51 -14.36 9.63
N MET A 84 12.98 -13.26 10.22
CA MET A 84 14.41 -13.00 10.36
C MET A 84 14.93 -13.71 11.60
N ASP A 85 15.93 -14.57 11.44
CA ASP A 85 16.53 -15.33 12.55
C ASP A 85 17.17 -14.44 13.63
N GLU A 86 17.43 -13.17 13.31
CA GLU A 86 18.04 -12.16 14.19
C GLU A 86 17.03 -11.59 15.20
N VAL A 87 15.73 -11.72 14.93
CA VAL A 87 14.63 -11.15 15.71
C VAL A 87 14.12 -12.16 16.73
N GLU A 88 14.12 -11.79 18.02
CA GLU A 88 13.53 -12.60 19.09
C GLU A 88 12.05 -12.24 19.30
N PHE A 89 11.72 -10.95 19.22
CA PHE A 89 10.36 -10.46 19.36
C PHE A 89 10.08 -9.32 18.40
N CYS A 90 8.92 -9.35 17.75
CA CYS A 90 8.40 -8.20 17.03
C CYS A 90 6.88 -8.10 17.19
N GLY A 91 6.39 -6.87 17.28
CA GLY A 91 4.97 -6.59 17.39
C GLY A 91 4.67 -5.12 17.22
N TYR A 92 3.43 -4.82 16.87
CA TYR A 92 2.93 -3.45 16.87
C TYR A 92 1.57 -3.38 17.54
N ASN A 93 1.24 -2.22 18.09
CA ASN A 93 -0.06 -1.95 18.66
C ASN A 93 -0.54 -0.56 18.26
N VAL A 94 -1.83 -0.45 18.00
CA VAL A 94 -2.54 0.83 17.85
C VAL A 94 -2.98 1.22 19.26
N PRO A 95 -2.47 2.32 19.85
CA PRO A 95 -2.83 2.71 21.21
C PRO A 95 -4.31 3.07 21.32
N HIS A 96 -4.87 3.74 20.31
CA HIS A 96 -6.29 4.07 20.22
C HIS A 96 -6.72 4.25 18.75
N PRO A 97 -7.89 3.75 18.30
CA PRO A 97 -8.32 3.85 16.90
C PRO A 97 -8.55 5.28 16.37
N LEU A 98 -8.71 6.28 17.26
CA LEU A 98 -8.83 7.70 16.89
C LEU A 98 -7.48 8.44 16.84
N GLU A 99 -6.38 7.75 17.17
CA GLU A 99 -5.04 8.30 17.03
C GLU A 99 -4.35 7.62 15.85
N ASP A 100 -4.01 8.40 14.83
CA ASP A 100 -3.29 7.89 13.66
C ASP A 100 -1.81 7.72 14.00
N LYS A 101 -1.50 6.75 14.87
CA LYS A 101 -0.13 6.33 15.16
C LYS A 101 -0.09 4.86 15.58
N ILE A 102 1.01 4.19 15.27
CA ILE A 102 1.31 2.85 15.76
C ILE A 102 2.59 2.85 16.57
N LEU A 103 2.60 2.03 17.63
CA LEU A 103 3.78 1.72 18.41
C LEU A 103 4.33 0.40 17.88
N PHE A 104 5.55 0.40 17.38
CA PHE A 104 6.23 -0.77 16.82
C PHE A 104 7.42 -1.14 17.69
N ARG A 105 7.45 -2.37 18.20
CA ARG A 105 8.52 -2.88 19.06
C ARG A 105 9.26 -4.02 18.38
N VAL A 106 10.58 -3.92 18.38
CA VAL A 106 11.51 -4.95 17.90
C VAL A 106 12.52 -5.26 18.98
N GLN A 107 12.75 -6.56 19.21
CA GLN A 107 13.85 -7.05 20.02
C GLN A 107 14.64 -8.04 19.18
N THR A 108 15.93 -7.78 19.04
CA THR A 108 16.89 -8.64 18.36
C THR A 108 17.69 -9.44 19.38
N LYS A 109 18.40 -10.45 18.91
CA LYS A 109 19.38 -11.18 19.72
C LYS A 109 20.49 -10.25 20.23
N ASP A 110 21.09 -10.62 21.35
CA ASP A 110 22.20 -9.88 21.97
C ASP A 110 23.30 -9.53 20.95
N GLY A 111 23.69 -8.26 20.92
CA GLY A 111 24.76 -7.75 20.05
C GLY A 111 24.32 -7.35 18.62
N ILE A 112 23.06 -7.54 18.26
CA ILE A 112 22.50 -7.09 16.98
C ILE A 112 21.72 -5.79 17.19
N ASN A 113 21.95 -4.79 16.35
CA ASN A 113 21.24 -3.52 16.40
C ASN A 113 19.82 -3.66 15.81
N ALA A 114 18.79 -3.43 16.62
CA ALA A 114 17.40 -3.55 16.21
C ALA A 114 17.01 -2.53 15.11
N LEU A 115 17.67 -1.37 15.06
CA LEU A 115 17.43 -0.37 14.02
C LEU A 115 17.89 -0.86 12.64
N GLU A 116 19.05 -1.51 12.58
CA GLU A 116 19.58 -2.07 11.32
C GLU A 116 18.70 -3.20 10.79
N VAL A 117 18.26 -4.09 11.68
CA VAL A 117 17.33 -5.17 11.33
C VAL A 117 15.99 -4.62 10.84
N LEU A 118 15.50 -3.54 11.45
CA LEU A 118 14.28 -2.88 11.00
C LEU A 118 14.44 -2.27 9.60
N VAL A 119 15.55 -1.59 9.31
CA VAL A 119 15.83 -1.03 7.97
C VAL A 119 15.87 -2.14 6.92
N LYS A 120 16.58 -3.24 7.21
CA LYS A 120 16.61 -4.44 6.37
C LYS A 120 15.21 -5.02 6.13
N ALA A 121 14.32 -4.96 7.12
CA ALA A 121 12.93 -5.39 6.97
C ALA A 121 12.14 -4.48 6.03
N PHE A 122 12.31 -3.16 6.11
CA PHE A 122 11.70 -2.22 5.16
C PHE A 122 12.17 -2.47 3.72
N GLU A 123 13.47 -2.64 3.50
CA GLU A 123 14.03 -2.99 2.18
C GLU A 123 13.44 -4.31 1.64
N SER A 124 13.27 -5.30 2.52
CA SER A 124 12.67 -6.59 2.15
C SER A 124 11.17 -6.44 1.78
N VAL A 125 10.42 -5.59 2.48
CA VAL A 125 9.03 -5.27 2.13
C VAL A 125 8.96 -4.60 0.74
N GLU A 126 9.83 -3.63 0.47
CA GLU A 126 9.92 -2.96 -0.83
C GLU A 126 10.20 -3.96 -1.97
N GLN A 127 11.15 -4.87 -1.76
CA GLN A 127 11.47 -5.93 -2.73
C GLN A 127 10.29 -6.86 -3.01
N VAL A 128 9.52 -7.23 -1.97
CA VAL A 128 8.31 -8.05 -2.13
C VAL A 128 7.28 -7.31 -2.98
N PHE A 129 7.02 -6.04 -2.70
CA PHE A 129 6.07 -5.23 -3.47
C PHE A 129 6.51 -5.02 -4.92
N SER A 130 7.79 -4.76 -5.15
CA SER A 130 8.37 -4.67 -6.50
C SER A 130 8.20 -5.99 -7.28
N THR A 131 8.43 -7.12 -6.63
CA THR A 131 8.24 -8.46 -7.23
C THR A 131 6.78 -8.73 -7.56
N ILE A 132 5.85 -8.35 -6.67
CA ILE A 132 4.41 -8.50 -6.91
C ILE A 132 3.98 -7.63 -8.11
N ARG A 133 4.43 -6.38 -8.17
CA ARG A 133 4.17 -5.46 -9.27
C ARG A 133 4.64 -6.03 -10.61
N GLY A 134 5.91 -6.45 -10.70
CA GLY A 134 6.45 -7.01 -11.94
C GLY A 134 5.72 -8.28 -12.41
N LYS A 135 5.32 -9.16 -11.47
CA LYS A 135 4.50 -10.34 -11.82
C LYS A 135 3.10 -9.97 -12.29
N PHE A 136 2.49 -8.96 -11.68
CA PHE A 136 1.18 -8.46 -12.08
C PHE A 136 1.22 -7.85 -13.48
N GLU A 137 2.19 -6.97 -13.76
CA GLU A 137 2.38 -6.34 -15.08
C GLU A 137 2.61 -7.41 -16.18
N ALA A 138 3.48 -8.39 -15.94
CA ALA A 138 3.71 -9.49 -16.90
C ALA A 138 2.45 -10.36 -17.14
N ALA A 139 1.65 -10.60 -16.10
CA ALA A 139 0.39 -11.34 -16.24
C ALA A 139 -0.68 -10.53 -16.97
N TYR A 140 -0.72 -9.21 -16.75
CA TYR A 140 -1.61 -8.28 -17.42
C TYR A 140 -1.31 -8.19 -18.91
N GLU A 141 -0.03 -8.03 -19.30
CA GLU A 141 0.40 -8.06 -20.71
C GLU A 141 -0.01 -9.37 -21.41
N LYS A 142 0.18 -10.51 -20.73
CA LYS A 142 -0.25 -11.82 -21.24
C LYS A 142 -1.78 -11.95 -21.38
N SER A 143 -2.56 -11.16 -20.65
CA SER A 143 -4.03 -11.19 -20.73
C SER A 143 -4.60 -10.39 -21.90
N ILE A 144 -3.83 -9.43 -22.43
CA ILE A 144 -4.21 -8.60 -23.58
C ILE A 144 -3.80 -9.26 -24.90
N ALA A 145 -2.71 -10.04 -24.90
CA ALA A 145 -2.21 -10.80 -26.05
C ALA A 145 -2.97 -12.10 -26.30
#